data_AF-A0A8J4U133-F1
#
_entry.id   AF-A0A8J4U133-F1
#
_cell.length_a   1.000
_cell.length_b   1.000
_cell.length_c   1.000
_cell.angle_alpha   90.00
_cell.angle_beta   90.00
_cell.angle_gamma   90.00
#
_symmetry.space_group_name_H-M   'P 1'
#
loop_
_entity.id
_entity.type
_entity.pdbx_description
1 polymer ?
#
loop_
_entity_poly.entity_id
_entity_poly.type
_entity_poly.pdbx_seq_one_letter_code
_entity_poly.pdbx_strand_id
1 'polypeptide(L)'
;MVEWTDFERTTIQDIFSKIDYESAGLQALTRCLVVYPWTQRYFSKFGNLYNAAAIAGNPNVAAHGLTVMRSLEKAVKNLDNIKGTYSELSVLHSEQLHVDPDNFR
;
A
#
# COMPACT_ATOMS: atom_id res chain seq x y z
N MET A 1 17.97 -11.99 5.11
CA MET A 1 16.76 -12.35 4.35
C MET A 1 15.96 -13.24 5.27
N VAL A 2 14.65 -13.02 5.39
CA VAL A 2 13.83 -13.89 6.26
C VAL A 2 13.59 -15.21 5.55
N GLU A 3 13.57 -16.31 6.29
CA GLU A 3 13.22 -17.63 5.77
C GLU A 3 11.74 -17.88 6.05
N TRP A 4 10.97 -18.15 5.00
CA TRP A 4 9.56 -18.54 5.12
C TRP A 4 9.44 -20.05 5.06
N THR A 5 8.76 -20.64 6.03
CA THR A 5 8.31 -22.03 5.99
C THR A 5 7.27 -22.23 4.88
N ASP A 6 7.11 -23.47 4.41
CA ASP A 6 6.10 -23.80 3.40
C ASP A 6 4.67 -23.49 3.88
N PHE A 7 4.43 -23.67 5.18
CA PHE A 7 3.16 -23.32 5.81
C PHE A 7 2.90 -21.81 5.70
N GLU A 8 3.86 -20.97 6.09
CA GLU A 8 3.72 -19.51 6.00
C GLU A 8 3.49 -19.04 4.55
N ARG A 9 4.25 -19.57 3.59
CA ARG A 9 4.05 -19.24 2.16
C ARG A 9 2.64 -19.57 1.70
N THR A 10 2.19 -20.79 2.01
CA THR A 10 0.87 -21.26 1.60
C THR A 10 -0.23 -20.42 2.25
N THR A 11 -0.10 -20.09 3.53
CA THR A 11 -1.05 -19.21 4.23
C THR A 11 -1.11 -17.82 3.61
N ILE A 12 0.04 -17.19 3.33
CA ILE A 12 0.09 -15.86 2.71
C ILE A 12 -0.57 -15.89 1.32
N GLN A 13 -0.24 -16.88 0.49
CA GLN A 13 -0.80 -17.02 -0.85
C GLN A 13 -2.31 -17.28 -0.84
N ASP A 14 -2.79 -18.15 0.05
CA ASP A 14 -4.21 -18.45 0.22
C ASP A 14 -5.00 -17.20 0.63
N ILE A 15 -4.49 -16.42 1.59
CA ILE A 15 -5.11 -15.14 1.99
C ILE A 15 -5.20 -14.20 0.79
N PHE A 16 -4.08 -13.95 0.10
CA PHE A 16 -4.05 -12.99 -1.03
C PHE A 16 -4.96 -13.41 -2.19
N SER A 17 -5.14 -14.70 -2.43
CA SER A 17 -6.07 -15.20 -3.46
C SER A 17 -7.54 -14.88 -3.21
N LYS A 18 -7.90 -14.50 -1.98
CA LYS A 18 -9.28 -14.23 -1.55
C LYS A 18 -9.58 -12.75 -1.33
N ILE A 19 -8.57 -11.87 -1.40
CA ILE A 19 -8.77 -10.44 -1.15
C ILE A 19 -9.39 -9.79 -2.40
N ASP A 20 -10.47 -9.04 -2.20
CA ASP A 20 -10.91 -8.03 -3.17
C ASP A 20 -9.97 -6.82 -3.09
N TYR A 21 -9.04 -6.71 -4.04
CA TYR A 21 -8.01 -5.67 -4.03
C TYR A 21 -8.57 -4.25 -4.20
N GLU A 22 -9.69 -4.08 -4.91
CA GLU A 22 -10.28 -2.76 -5.09
C GLU A 22 -10.89 -2.26 -3.78
N SER A 23 -11.70 -3.12 -3.15
CA SER A 23 -12.33 -2.82 -1.87
C SER A 23 -11.30 -2.68 -0.74
N ALA A 24 -10.37 -3.62 -0.62
CA ALA A 24 -9.33 -3.58 0.41
C ALA A 24 -8.39 -2.37 0.22
N GLY A 25 -7.99 -2.08 -1.02
CA GLY A 25 -7.12 -0.95 -1.33
C GLY A 25 -7.75 0.40 -0.99
N LEU A 26 -9.01 0.62 -1.41
CA LEU A 26 -9.75 1.84 -1.06
C LEU A 26 -9.88 1.99 0.46
N GLN A 27 -10.29 0.93 1.16
CA GLN A 27 -10.50 0.97 2.60
C GLN A 27 -9.20 1.24 3.36
N ALA A 28 -8.09 0.59 2.99
CA ALA A 28 -6.80 0.75 3.63
C ALA A 28 -6.25 2.17 3.48
N LEU A 29 -6.24 2.71 2.25
CA LEU A 29 -5.71 4.06 2.01
C LEU A 29 -6.62 5.13 2.60
N THR A 30 -7.95 4.95 2.55
CA THR A 30 -8.90 5.85 3.23
C THR A 30 -8.62 5.90 4.74
N ARG A 31 -8.46 4.73 5.39
CA ARG A 31 -8.14 4.68 6.82
C ARG A 31 -6.81 5.36 7.14
N CYS A 32 -5.78 5.15 6.32
CA CYS A 32 -4.49 5.81 6.50
C CYS A 32 -4.65 7.35 6.47
N LEU A 33 -5.32 7.88 5.45
CA LEU A 33 -5.49 9.33 5.28
C LEU A 33 -6.40 9.97 6.34
N VAL A 34 -7.34 9.21 6.92
CA VAL A 34 -8.25 9.69 7.98
C VAL A 34 -7.62 9.59 9.36
N VAL A 35 -7.02 8.45 9.71
CA VAL A 35 -6.46 8.17 11.03
C VAL A 35 -5.12 8.86 11.23
N TYR A 36 -4.36 9.04 10.14
CA TYR A 36 -3.06 9.71 10.14
C TYR A 36 -3.08 10.91 9.17
N PRO A 37 -3.76 12.02 9.49
CA PRO A 37 -3.97 13.13 8.56
C PRO A 37 -2.69 13.75 8.00
N TRP A 38 -1.56 13.65 8.70
CA TRP A 38 -0.27 14.14 8.21
C TRP A 38 0.17 13.41 6.93
N THR A 39 -0.29 12.19 6.67
CA THR A 39 0.02 11.44 5.45
C THR A 39 -0.60 12.07 4.20
N GLN A 40 -1.67 12.87 4.35
CA GLN A 40 -2.31 13.57 3.23
C GLN A 40 -1.35 14.51 2.49
N ARG A 41 -0.27 14.98 3.15
CA ARG A 41 0.75 15.86 2.55
C ARG A 41 1.40 15.26 1.30
N TYR A 42 1.49 13.93 1.21
CA TYR A 42 2.09 13.24 0.07
C TYR A 42 1.13 13.11 -1.13
N PHE A 43 -0.16 13.45 -0.95
CA PHE A 43 -1.23 13.22 -1.93
C PHE A 43 -1.89 14.53 -2.39
N SER A 44 -1.14 15.62 -2.46
CA SER A 44 -1.65 16.95 -2.85
C SER A 44 -2.38 17.00 -4.21
N LYS A 45 -2.07 16.07 -5.12
CA LYS A 45 -2.69 15.94 -6.44
C LYS A 45 -4.04 15.20 -6.43
N PHE A 46 -4.46 14.63 -5.30
CA PHE A 46 -5.67 13.81 -5.23
C PHE A 46 -6.95 14.65 -5.13
N GLY A 47 -6.84 15.97 -4.99
CA GLY A 47 -7.98 16.88 -4.90
C GLY A 47 -8.53 16.95 -3.47
N ASN A 48 -9.85 16.86 -3.32
CA ASN A 48 -10.50 17.06 -2.03
C ASN A 48 -10.26 15.88 -1.08
N LEU A 49 -9.48 16.13 -0.02
CA LEU A 49 -9.22 15.22 1.11
C LEU A 49 -9.66 15.83 2.46
N TYR A 50 -10.57 16.81 2.44
CA TYR A 50 -10.90 17.63 3.63
C TYR A 50 -11.53 16.86 4.79
N ASN A 51 -12.35 15.85 4.50
CA ASN A 51 -13.03 15.05 5.52
C ASN A 51 -13.15 13.59 5.10
N ALA A 52 -13.55 12.72 6.03
CA ALA A 52 -13.62 11.28 5.80
C ALA A 52 -14.52 10.88 4.63
N ALA A 53 -15.67 11.55 4.43
CA ALA A 53 -16.57 11.27 3.32
C ALA A 53 -15.94 11.66 1.97
N ALA A 54 -15.26 12.81 1.91
CA ALA A 54 -14.54 13.25 0.72
C ALA A 54 -13.40 12.29 0.37
N ILE A 55 -12.63 11.81 1.35
CA ILE A 55 -11.55 10.84 1.15
C ILE A 55 -12.12 9.50 0.66
N ALA A 56 -13.14 8.98 1.33
CA ALA A 56 -13.75 7.68 0.99
C ALA A 56 -14.41 7.68 -0.40
N GLY A 57 -14.93 8.82 -0.85
CA GLY A 57 -15.51 8.98 -2.19
C GLY A 57 -14.51 9.41 -3.27
N ASN A 58 -13.22 9.53 -2.95
CA ASN A 58 -12.24 10.08 -3.89
C ASN A 58 -11.74 9.01 -4.89
N PRO A 59 -11.94 9.19 -6.20
CA PRO A 59 -11.52 8.21 -7.21
C PRO A 59 -10.00 8.02 -7.29
N ASN A 60 -9.20 9.05 -6.96
CA ASN A 60 -7.75 8.94 -6.93
C ASN A 60 -7.27 8.11 -5.74
N VAL A 61 -7.95 8.21 -4.60
CA VAL A 61 -7.70 7.34 -3.43
C VAL A 61 -8.01 5.89 -3.77
N ALA A 62 -9.15 5.62 -4.43
CA ALA A 62 -9.50 4.27 -4.88
C ALA A 62 -8.44 3.70 -5.84
N ALA A 63 -8.09 4.45 -6.89
CA ALA A 63 -7.11 4.02 -7.89
C ALA A 63 -5.71 3.78 -7.30
N HIS A 64 -5.27 4.65 -6.38
CA HIS A 64 -3.97 4.47 -5.73
C HIS A 64 -3.99 3.33 -4.72
N GLY A 65 -5.08 3.14 -3.98
CA GLY A 65 -5.27 1.99 -3.11
C GLY A 65 -5.12 0.66 -3.86
N LEU A 66 -5.71 0.54 -5.04
CA LEU A 66 -5.52 -0.62 -5.92
C LEU A 66 -4.06 -0.78 -6.37
N THR A 67 -3.38 0.32 -6.67
CA THR A 67 -1.94 0.31 -7.03
C THR A 67 -1.09 -0.26 -5.90
N VAL A 68 -1.36 0.14 -4.65
CA VAL A 68 -0.67 -0.39 -3.47
C VAL A 68 -0.95 -1.89 -3.30
N MET A 69 -2.21 -2.34 -3.41
CA MET A 69 -2.55 -3.76 -3.28
C MET A 69 -1.87 -4.63 -4.34
N ARG A 70 -1.81 -4.16 -5.60
CA ARG A 70 -1.08 -4.85 -6.68
C ARG A 70 0.43 -4.89 -6.42
N SER A 71 0.98 -3.85 -5.80
CA SER A 71 2.37 -3.87 -5.35
C SER A 71 2.60 -4.95 -4.30
N LEU A 72 1.72 -5.08 -3.30
CA LEU A 72 1.80 -6.13 -2.27
C LEU A 72 1.71 -7.54 -2.85
N GLU A 73 0.83 -7.76 -3.84
CA GLU A 73 0.79 -9.04 -4.57
C GLU A 73 2.14 -9.37 -5.23
N LYS A 74 2.86 -8.38 -5.76
CA LYS A 74 4.21 -8.58 -6.31
C LYS A 74 5.18 -9.14 -5.26
N ALA A 75 5.09 -8.70 -4.00
CA ALA A 75 5.90 -9.27 -2.92
C ALA A 75 5.50 -10.72 -2.60
N VAL A 76 4.21 -11.04 -2.60
CA VAL A 76 3.72 -12.43 -2.40
C VAL A 76 4.20 -13.37 -3.50
N LYS A 77 4.31 -12.88 -4.74
CA LYS A 77 4.89 -13.63 -5.86
C LYS A 77 6.43 -13.76 -5.79
N ASN A 78 7.08 -13.00 -4.91
CA ASN A 78 8.55 -12.92 -4.79
C ASN A 78 9.01 -12.95 -3.31
N LEU A 79 8.42 -13.82 -2.49
CA LEU A 79 8.64 -13.86 -1.03
C LEU A 79 10.12 -13.98 -0.62
N ASP A 80 10.93 -14.63 -1.45
CA ASP A 80 12.38 -14.79 -1.23
C ASP A 80 13.21 -13.58 -1.65
N ASN A 81 12.64 -12.66 -2.41
CA ASN A 81 13.37 -11.52 -2.95
C ASN A 81 12.60 -10.21 -2.80
N ILE A 82 11.90 -10.01 -1.67
CA ILE A 82 11.14 -8.78 -1.41
C ILE A 82 12.05 -7.55 -1.47
N LYS A 83 13.26 -7.63 -0.88
CA LYS A 83 14.25 -6.54 -0.89
C LYS A 83 14.65 -6.13 -2.31
N GLY A 84 14.93 -7.10 -3.19
CA GLY A 84 15.23 -6.80 -4.59
C GLY A 84 14.02 -6.27 -5.34
N THR A 85 12.85 -6.88 -5.13
CA THR A 85 11.57 -6.56 -5.76
C THR A 85 11.13 -5.10 -5.56
N TYR A 86 11.46 -4.52 -4.39
CA TYR A 86 11.09 -3.15 -4.02
C TYR A 86 12.26 -2.16 -3.99
N SER A 87 13.43 -2.51 -4.52
CA SER A 87 14.58 -1.60 -4.55
C SER A 87 14.26 -0.25 -5.25
N GLU A 88 13.66 -0.30 -6.43
CA GLU A 88 13.21 0.91 -7.16
C GLU A 88 12.12 1.67 -6.41
N LEU A 89 11.17 0.95 -5.81
CA LEU A 89 10.08 1.55 -5.04
C LEU A 89 10.60 2.26 -3.78
N SER A 90 11.63 1.69 -3.16
CA SER A 90 12.34 2.28 -2.02
C SER A 90 13.02 3.59 -2.43
N VAL A 91 13.74 3.62 -3.55
CA VAL A 91 14.35 4.85 -4.08
C VAL A 91 13.28 5.91 -4.40
N LEU A 92 12.17 5.51 -5.03
CA LEU A 92 11.06 6.43 -5.30
C LEU A 92 10.56 7.08 -4.00
N HIS A 93 10.25 6.28 -2.98
CA HIS A 93 9.65 6.82 -1.76
C HIS A 93 10.64 7.64 -0.91
N SER A 94 11.92 7.25 -0.88
CA SER A 94 12.96 7.94 -0.09
C SER A 94 13.51 9.18 -0.79
N GLU A 95 14.00 9.03 -2.02
CA GLU A 95 14.80 10.05 -2.71
C GLU A 95 13.97 11.01 -3.56
N GLN A 96 12.72 10.66 -3.92
CA GLN A 96 11.88 11.52 -4.77
C GLN A 96 10.64 12.02 -4.03
N LEU A 97 9.95 11.12 -3.31
CA LEU A 97 8.74 11.49 -2.56
C LEU A 97 9.05 11.96 -1.13
N HIS A 98 10.25 11.68 -0.63
CA HIS A 98 10.72 12.02 0.71
C HIS A 98 9.70 11.62 1.80
N VAL A 99 9.17 10.40 1.67
CA VAL A 99 8.27 9.81 2.65
C VAL A 99 9.08 9.40 3.86
N ASP A 100 8.74 10.00 5.01
CA ASP A 100 9.30 9.60 6.29
C ASP A 100 9.02 8.11 6.53
N PRO A 101 10.05 7.27 6.77
CA PRO A 101 9.91 5.82 6.86
C PRO A 101 8.99 5.36 7.98
N ASP A 102 8.72 6.19 8.99
CA ASP A 102 7.75 5.87 10.05
C ASP A 102 6.33 5.67 9.50
N ASN A 103 6.02 6.19 8.30
CA ASN A 103 4.71 6.01 7.66
C ASN A 103 4.52 4.62 7.01
N PHE A 104 5.52 3.74 6.99
CA PHE A 104 5.39 2.39 6.42
C PHE A 104 4.93 1.32 7.42
N ARG A 105 4.94 1.62 8.72
CA ARG A 105 4.59 0.67 9.79
C ARG A 105 3.11 0.70 10.12
#